data_AF-A0AAW1PQG1-F1
#
_entry.id   AF-A0AAW1PQG1-F1
#
_cell.length_a   1.000
_cell.length_b   1.000
_cell.length_c   1.000
_cell.angle_alpha   90.00
_cell.angle_beta   90.00
_cell.angle_gamma   90.00
#
_symmetry.space_group_name_H-M   'P 1'
#
loop_
_entity.id
_entity.type
_entity.pdbx_description
1 polymer ?
#
loop_
_entity_poly.entity_id
_entity_poly.type
_entity_poly.pdbx_seq_one_letter_code
_entity_poly.pdbx_strand_id
1 'polypeptide(L)'
;MSSISTEMQRVQVQPAQPTAAEEASTRTSDLTDAVATPDTTPAATAADASATGNRTGIILGPARVKVDSRVALCQFTINWLANAVLAMFVLLKANNTVHGSWWLTFLPAWIGHSVHLPFQLVCLLYTDRLVTKQLGTPPADPMLQIHYEAVKGVRLRAHIVDTANSAIEGVFHCIAKALFCFALTETWGHQLHGDFSAFKIVFLPLCASWVTTTLLGLYKDKAERVCGSVRDMQFVLMLFVAFKLDGRSNYPWRVVFLILWVWFCVLFLLTTVVLVVIMSLRARGARWRDMLLPIGILALLLSAAPQFMSYYYLASRLDGDPSISYTAILLPNAISWFAMWLSGIVIAAGLRRKEQVRAALLASGALWANPDDLMMRQLQQAAMQNVQQKVDAMTEEEVAVLVDTLMQGKAKPLQLLRVGQSLFRRITEAAEAQLSESHPGSAATAESKVSLLSGDASNSKDTVIDILPGAVVQQQQPKHGPLVDVAESSSIASASHMGGQHPHHHTSDEESGLIPALYNRSSQDAESPTEAVALRAGPSHSLRPSTAPTCVFLECGHGGICRSCGNRLFARPPHECPTCRQKIAQIVQLEQLGSIGDVVAVKQ
;
A
#
# COMPACT_ATOMS: atom_id res chain seq x y z
N MET A 1 52.53 50.85 -14.87
CA MET A 1 52.71 51.64 -13.63
C MET A 1 51.67 51.12 -12.64
N SER A 2 51.95 50.38 -11.56
CA SER A 2 53.15 50.16 -10.76
C SER A 2 53.11 48.73 -10.20
N SER A 3 54.24 48.04 -10.32
CA SER A 3 54.59 46.76 -9.70
C SER A 3 54.98 46.94 -8.23
N ILE A 4 54.52 46.08 -7.32
CA ILE A 4 55.26 45.74 -6.08
C ILE A 4 55.13 44.24 -5.79
N SER A 5 56.30 43.69 -5.50
CA SER A 5 56.70 42.30 -5.32
C SER A 5 56.71 41.86 -3.85
N THR A 6 56.46 40.56 -3.65
CA THR A 6 57.12 39.58 -2.77
C THR A 6 57.73 40.02 -1.43
N GLU A 7 57.27 39.41 -0.33
CA GLU A 7 58.11 39.16 0.84
C GLU A 7 57.80 37.77 1.46
N MET A 8 58.85 36.95 1.56
CA MET A 8 58.92 35.67 2.26
C MET A 8 59.08 35.92 3.76
N GLN A 9 58.38 35.16 4.61
CA GLN A 9 58.90 34.88 5.95
C GLN A 9 58.72 33.39 6.29
N ARG A 10 59.86 32.69 6.32
CA ARG A 10 60.05 31.36 6.90
C ARG A 10 59.90 31.46 8.42
N VAL A 11 59.11 30.58 9.01
CA VAL A 11 59.28 30.17 10.40
C VAL A 11 59.61 28.68 10.39
N GLN A 12 60.85 28.37 10.78
CA GLN A 12 61.29 27.03 11.13
C GLN A 12 60.60 26.61 12.43
N VAL A 13 59.98 25.44 12.45
CA VAL A 13 59.76 24.67 13.69
C VAL A 13 60.38 23.29 13.49
N GLN A 14 61.15 22.93 14.51
CA GLN A 14 62.12 21.85 14.61
C GLN A 14 61.41 20.50 14.85
N PRO A 15 61.98 19.36 14.41
CA PRO A 15 61.39 18.05 14.62
C PRO A 15 61.77 17.49 16.00
N ALA A 16 60.79 16.96 16.73
CA ALA A 16 61.03 16.09 17.88
C ALA A 16 60.50 14.68 17.58
N GLN A 17 61.34 13.71 17.95
CA GLN A 17 61.32 12.30 17.61
C GLN A 17 60.13 11.47 18.16
N PRO A 18 59.92 10.27 17.60
CA PRO A 18 58.84 9.36 17.97
C PRO A 18 59.24 8.46 19.15
N THR A 19 58.29 8.19 20.04
CA THR A 19 58.38 7.09 21.02
C THR A 19 57.34 6.02 20.70
N ALA A 20 57.88 4.88 20.27
CA ALA A 20 57.45 3.50 20.53
C ALA A 20 55.96 3.18 20.69
N ALA A 21 55.42 2.46 19.71
CA ALA A 21 54.65 1.21 19.94
C ALA A 21 54.52 0.48 18.60
N GLU A 22 55.55 -0.30 18.31
CA GLU A 22 55.62 -1.29 17.24
C GLU A 22 55.09 -2.61 17.83
N GLU A 23 53.93 -3.07 17.35
CA GLU A 23 53.53 -4.48 17.22
C GLU A 23 52.02 -4.54 16.92
N ALA A 24 51.67 -4.93 15.68
CA ALA A 24 50.53 -5.77 15.32
C ALA A 24 50.22 -5.62 13.81
N SER A 25 51.15 -6.10 12.98
CA SER A 25 50.84 -6.62 11.66
C SER A 25 50.77 -8.14 11.78
N THR A 26 49.81 -8.76 11.09
CA THR A 26 49.48 -10.19 10.99
C THR A 26 48.51 -10.77 12.03
N ARG A 27 47.21 -10.69 11.72
CA ARG A 27 46.25 -11.76 12.05
C ARG A 27 45.03 -11.72 11.11
N THR A 28 45.21 -12.32 9.95
CA THR A 28 44.13 -12.86 9.11
C THR A 28 43.98 -14.34 9.43
N SER A 29 43.10 -14.68 10.37
CA SER A 29 42.45 -15.99 10.54
C SER A 29 41.68 -15.95 11.87
N ASP A 30 40.60 -16.72 11.96
CA ASP A 30 39.78 -16.99 13.15
C ASP A 30 38.60 -16.02 13.38
N LEU A 31 37.58 -16.22 12.54
CA LEU A 31 36.19 -15.89 12.86
C LEU A 31 35.36 -17.19 12.74
N THR A 32 35.79 -18.18 13.52
CA THR A 32 35.05 -19.38 13.91
C THR A 32 34.96 -19.37 15.44
N ASP A 33 33.78 -19.70 15.94
CA ASP A 33 33.46 -19.99 17.35
C ASP A 33 33.40 -18.82 18.34
N ALA A 34 32.25 -18.15 18.33
CA ALA A 34 31.63 -17.62 19.53
C ALA A 34 30.18 -18.13 19.63
N VAL A 35 30.06 -19.45 19.80
CA VAL A 35 28.85 -20.08 20.35
C VAL A 35 28.75 -19.63 21.80
N ALA A 36 27.78 -18.77 22.09
CA ALA A 36 27.39 -18.48 23.46
C ALA A 36 26.86 -19.78 24.08
N THR A 37 27.61 -20.34 25.03
CA THR A 37 27.16 -21.42 25.91
C THR A 37 25.93 -20.96 26.70
N PRO A 38 24.76 -21.62 26.56
CA PRO A 38 23.64 -21.37 27.45
C PRO A 38 23.95 -22.01 28.80
N ASP A 39 23.82 -21.22 29.87
CA ASP A 39 23.87 -21.70 31.25
C ASP A 39 22.90 -22.89 31.43
N THR A 40 23.47 -24.06 31.70
CA THR A 40 22.77 -25.27 32.12
C THR A 40 22.22 -25.06 33.52
N THR A 41 21.04 -24.43 33.60
CA THR A 41 20.17 -24.56 34.77
C THR A 41 19.34 -25.84 34.58
N PRO A 42 19.32 -26.78 35.53
CA PRO A 42 18.67 -28.06 35.35
C PRO A 42 17.16 -27.91 35.12
N ALA A 43 16.70 -28.65 34.12
CA ALA A 43 15.32 -28.76 33.68
C ALA A 43 14.38 -29.09 34.85
N ALA A 44 13.67 -28.06 35.33
CA ALA A 44 12.43 -28.24 36.06
C ALA A 44 11.36 -28.70 35.05
N THR A 45 11.21 -30.03 34.94
CA THR A 45 9.94 -30.73 34.70
C THR A 45 8.88 -29.97 33.88
N ALA A 46 9.12 -29.84 32.57
CA ALA A 46 8.15 -29.43 31.57
C ALA A 46 7.22 -30.60 31.13
N ALA A 47 6.83 -31.46 32.07
CA ALA A 47 6.10 -32.70 31.76
C ALA A 47 4.57 -32.64 32.03
N ASP A 48 4.04 -31.59 32.66
CA ASP A 48 2.61 -31.55 33.08
C ASP A 48 1.75 -30.46 32.42
N ALA A 49 2.24 -29.81 31.36
CA ALA A 49 1.47 -28.77 30.66
C ALA A 49 0.49 -29.31 29.59
N SER A 50 0.32 -30.63 29.45
CA SER A 50 -0.52 -31.25 28.41
C SER A 50 -2.00 -31.42 28.79
N ALA A 51 -2.40 -31.18 30.04
CA ALA A 51 -3.68 -31.71 30.52
C ALA A 51 -4.84 -30.73 30.71
N THR A 52 -4.67 -29.40 30.73
CA THR A 52 -5.82 -28.52 30.99
C THR A 52 -5.80 -27.19 30.25
N GLY A 53 -6.82 -27.00 29.43
CA GLY A 53 -7.23 -25.69 28.97
C GLY A 53 -7.19 -25.58 27.46
N ASN A 54 -8.40 -25.57 26.88
CA ASN A 54 -8.75 -25.22 25.52
C ASN A 54 -8.17 -23.84 25.14
N ARG A 55 -6.85 -23.74 24.98
CA ARG A 55 -6.15 -22.54 24.49
C ARG A 55 -6.48 -22.49 23.01
N THR A 56 -7.60 -21.85 22.71
CA THR A 56 -7.93 -21.38 21.37
C THR A 56 -6.69 -20.66 20.84
N GLY A 57 -5.93 -21.35 19.98
CA GLY A 57 -4.67 -20.85 19.46
C GLY A 57 -4.93 -19.48 18.85
N ILE A 58 -4.15 -18.48 19.27
CA ILE A 58 -4.27 -17.15 18.69
C ILE A 58 -3.76 -17.24 17.25
N ILE A 59 -4.71 -17.25 16.33
CA ILE A 59 -4.54 -17.35 14.88
C ILE A 59 -3.81 -16.09 14.38
N LEU A 60 -2.53 -16.24 14.04
CA LEU A 60 -1.74 -15.17 13.42
C LEU A 60 -1.93 -15.17 11.90
N GLY A 61 -2.79 -14.29 11.38
CA GLY A 61 -2.90 -14.10 9.93
C GLY A 61 -1.56 -13.71 9.30
N PRO A 62 -1.28 -14.06 8.03
CA PRO A 62 -0.17 -13.46 7.31
C PRO A 62 -0.30 -11.95 7.46
N ALA A 63 0.66 -11.35 8.15
CA ALA A 63 0.62 -9.91 8.38
C ALA A 63 0.59 -9.26 6.99
N ARG A 64 -0.50 -8.54 6.69
CA ARG A 64 -0.56 -7.64 5.53
C ARG A 64 0.48 -6.51 5.66
N VAL A 65 1.12 -6.38 6.83
CA VAL A 65 2.25 -5.49 7.06
C VAL A 65 3.47 -6.07 6.34
N LYS A 66 3.63 -5.67 5.08
CA LYS A 66 4.71 -6.06 4.16
C LYS A 66 6.05 -5.33 4.41
N VAL A 67 6.14 -4.52 5.46
CA VAL A 67 7.19 -3.51 5.60
C VAL A 67 8.00 -3.73 6.87
N ASP A 68 9.30 -4.01 6.70
CA ASP A 68 10.28 -4.03 7.80
C ASP A 68 10.54 -2.60 8.27
N SER A 69 10.45 -2.38 9.59
CA SER A 69 10.58 -1.06 10.21
C SER A 69 11.92 -0.37 9.90
N ARG A 70 13.00 -1.13 9.73
CA ARG A 70 14.33 -0.61 9.40
C ARG A 70 14.40 -0.15 7.95
N VAL A 71 13.84 -0.96 7.06
CA VAL A 71 13.72 -0.63 5.62
C VAL A 71 12.88 0.63 5.44
N ALA A 72 11.75 0.73 6.14
CA ALA A 72 10.90 1.92 6.13
C ALA A 72 11.65 3.17 6.62
N LEU A 73 12.31 3.09 7.77
CA LEU A 73 13.04 4.23 8.34
C LEU A 73 14.16 4.72 7.41
N CYS A 74 14.91 3.78 6.82
CA CYS A 74 15.93 4.08 5.83
C CYS A 74 15.31 4.83 4.63
N GLN A 75 14.22 4.31 4.07
CA GLN A 75 13.51 4.91 2.95
C GLN A 75 12.95 6.31 3.29
N PHE A 76 12.37 6.50 4.47
CA PHE A 76 11.86 7.81 4.91
C PHE A 76 12.99 8.83 5.05
N THR A 77 14.14 8.41 5.60
CA THR A 77 15.29 9.30 5.77
C THR A 77 15.90 9.69 4.43
N ILE A 78 16.13 8.71 3.55
CA ILE A 78 16.75 8.93 2.24
C ILE A 78 15.88 9.83 1.35
N ASN A 79 14.56 9.72 1.41
CA ASN A 79 13.68 10.50 0.54
C ASN A 79 13.21 11.79 1.21
N TRP A 80 12.56 11.70 2.36
CA TRP A 80 11.83 12.84 2.92
C TRP A 80 12.77 13.86 3.56
N LEU A 81 13.78 13.41 4.32
CA LEU A 81 14.77 14.33 4.87
C LEU A 81 15.62 14.96 3.77
N ALA A 82 16.08 14.18 2.78
CA ALA A 82 16.84 14.72 1.65
C ALA A 82 16.04 15.77 0.86
N ASN A 83 14.74 15.54 0.62
CA ASN A 83 13.87 16.51 -0.06
C ASN A 83 13.62 17.77 0.79
N ALA A 84 13.51 17.64 2.12
CA ALA A 84 13.40 18.80 3.00
C ALA A 84 14.65 19.69 2.92
N VAL A 85 15.84 19.08 2.99
CA VAL A 85 17.13 19.78 2.88
C VAL A 85 17.31 20.37 1.48
N LEU A 86 16.93 19.63 0.43
CA LEU A 86 16.93 20.12 -0.95
C LEU A 86 16.05 21.37 -1.10
N ALA A 87 14.82 21.34 -0.60
CA ALA A 87 13.91 22.48 -0.68
C ALA A 87 14.49 23.73 0.00
N MET A 88 15.19 23.56 1.12
CA MET A 88 15.92 24.65 1.78
C MET A 88 17.09 25.17 0.95
N PHE A 89 17.89 24.31 0.32
CA PHE A 89 18.96 24.78 -0.56
C PHE A 89 18.44 25.48 -1.81
N VAL A 90 17.33 25.00 -2.39
CA VAL A 90 16.67 25.68 -3.51
C VAL A 90 16.17 27.05 -3.07
N LEU A 91 15.63 27.18 -1.85
CA LEU A 91 15.19 28.46 -1.30
C LEU A 91 16.37 29.45 -1.14
N LEU A 92 17.46 28.99 -0.54
CA LEU A 92 18.68 29.80 -0.38
C LEU A 92 19.24 30.21 -1.75
N LYS A 93 19.23 29.30 -2.72
CA LYS A 93 19.68 29.58 -4.09
C LYS A 93 18.76 30.60 -4.79
N ALA A 94 17.44 30.44 -4.67
CA ALA A 94 16.45 31.32 -5.28
C ALA A 94 16.46 32.73 -4.68
N ASN A 95 16.81 32.87 -3.40
CA ASN A 95 17.00 34.16 -2.73
C ASN A 95 18.40 34.76 -2.94
N ASN A 96 19.22 34.18 -3.83
CA ASN A 96 20.60 34.59 -4.10
C ASN A 96 21.52 34.63 -2.87
N THR A 97 21.20 33.89 -1.80
CA THR A 97 22.05 33.85 -0.60
C THR A 97 23.22 32.89 -0.76
N VAL A 98 23.13 31.94 -1.70
CA VAL A 98 24.18 30.96 -2.00
C VAL A 98 24.54 31.02 -3.48
N HIS A 99 25.80 31.36 -3.79
CA HIS A 99 26.31 31.45 -5.16
C HIS A 99 26.81 30.11 -5.74
N GLY A 100 26.67 28.99 -5.01
CA GLY A 100 27.12 27.66 -5.46
C GLY A 100 26.44 27.17 -6.74
N SER A 101 27.06 26.21 -7.43
CA SER A 101 26.48 25.59 -8.64
C SER A 101 25.19 24.83 -8.32
N TRP A 102 24.32 24.63 -9.33
CA TRP A 102 23.11 23.81 -9.17
C TRP A 102 23.42 22.37 -8.75
N TRP A 103 24.59 21.86 -9.10
CA TRP A 103 25.09 20.57 -8.61
C TRP A 103 25.20 20.53 -7.08
N LEU A 104 25.71 21.60 -6.48
CA LEU A 104 25.80 21.72 -5.02
C LEU A 104 24.41 21.87 -4.38
N THR A 105 23.51 22.64 -5.00
CA THR A 105 22.12 22.77 -4.55
C THR A 105 21.40 21.42 -4.52
N PHE A 106 21.65 20.56 -5.51
CA PHE A 106 21.08 19.22 -5.60
C PHE A 106 21.83 18.14 -4.79
N LEU A 107 22.90 18.51 -4.05
CA LEU A 107 23.72 17.57 -3.27
C LEU A 107 22.90 16.63 -2.35
N PRO A 108 21.88 17.08 -1.59
CA PRO A 108 21.08 16.16 -0.78
C PRO A 108 20.38 15.09 -1.60
N ALA A 109 19.90 15.44 -2.80
CA ALA A 109 19.25 14.48 -3.69
C ALA A 109 20.25 13.48 -4.27
N TRP A 110 21.48 13.91 -4.56
CA TRP A 110 22.56 13.03 -5.00
C TRP A 110 22.94 12.04 -3.91
N ILE A 111 23.15 12.52 -2.68
CA ILE A 111 23.42 11.67 -1.51
C ILE A 111 22.27 10.66 -1.32
N GLY A 112 21.02 11.14 -1.39
CA GLY A 112 19.85 10.27 -1.27
C GLY A 112 19.87 9.13 -2.30
N HIS A 113 20.10 9.45 -3.58
CA HIS A 113 20.19 8.44 -4.65
C HIS A 113 21.38 7.50 -4.50
N SER A 114 22.55 8.02 -4.12
CA SER A 114 23.77 7.25 -3.88
C SER A 114 23.61 6.23 -2.75
N VAL A 115 22.71 6.48 -1.78
CA VAL A 115 22.38 5.50 -0.74
C VAL A 115 21.20 4.61 -1.18
N HIS A 116 20.18 5.17 -1.84
CA HIS A 116 18.99 4.45 -2.27
C HIS A 116 19.32 3.31 -3.24
N LEU A 117 20.11 3.58 -4.29
CA LEU A 117 20.37 2.61 -5.34
C LEU A 117 21.12 1.36 -4.84
N PRO A 118 22.24 1.49 -4.08
CA PRO A 118 22.88 0.34 -3.44
C PRO A 118 21.94 -0.36 -2.47
N PHE A 119 21.11 0.38 -1.73
CA PHE A 119 20.14 -0.21 -0.81
C PHE A 119 19.10 -1.08 -1.55
N GLN A 120 18.56 -0.62 -2.68
CA GLN A 120 17.67 -1.43 -3.51
C GLN A 120 18.37 -2.67 -4.07
N LEU A 121 19.64 -2.55 -4.48
CA LEU A 121 20.43 -3.70 -4.93
C LEU A 121 20.62 -4.73 -3.80
N VAL A 122 20.93 -4.27 -2.58
CA VAL A 122 21.01 -5.14 -1.39
C VAL A 122 19.66 -5.80 -1.13
N CYS A 123 18.55 -5.07 -1.20
CA CYS A 123 17.21 -5.64 -1.08
C CYS A 123 16.92 -6.71 -2.14
N LEU A 124 17.38 -6.52 -3.39
CA LEU A 124 17.26 -7.52 -4.46
C LEU A 124 18.07 -8.78 -4.13
N LEU A 125 19.34 -8.62 -3.75
CA LEU A 125 20.24 -9.74 -3.41
C LEU A 125 19.75 -10.56 -2.21
N TYR A 126 19.07 -9.92 -1.25
CA TYR A 126 18.53 -10.56 -0.06
C TYR A 126 17.02 -10.80 -0.11
N THR A 127 16.38 -10.77 -1.29
CA THR A 127 14.91 -10.87 -1.38
C THR A 127 14.38 -12.15 -0.74
N ASP A 128 15.00 -13.30 -1.01
CA ASP A 128 14.55 -14.58 -0.44
C ASP A 128 14.60 -14.58 1.10
N ARG A 129 15.67 -14.02 1.68
CA ARG A 129 15.80 -13.88 3.14
C ARG A 129 14.78 -12.91 3.71
N LEU A 130 14.51 -11.79 3.03
CA LEU A 130 13.52 -10.80 3.46
C LEU A 130 12.11 -11.41 3.43
N VAL A 131 11.75 -12.12 2.36
CA VAL A 131 10.45 -12.79 2.21
C VAL A 131 10.31 -13.91 3.24
N THR A 132 11.34 -14.73 3.43
CA THR A 132 11.33 -15.81 4.44
C THR A 132 11.20 -15.22 5.86
N LYS A 133 11.93 -14.14 6.19
CA LYS A 133 11.77 -13.44 7.48
C LYS A 133 10.35 -12.87 7.64
N GLN A 134 9.75 -12.36 6.57
CA GLN A 134 8.37 -11.86 6.57
C GLN A 134 7.33 -12.97 6.69
N LEU A 135 7.61 -14.18 6.21
CA LEU A 135 6.75 -15.36 6.33
C LEU A 135 7.04 -16.18 7.60
N GLY A 136 8.17 -15.98 8.26
CA GLY A 136 8.57 -16.83 9.38
C GLY A 136 9.00 -18.22 8.92
N THR A 137 9.17 -19.14 9.88
CA THR A 137 9.59 -20.51 9.59
C THR A 137 8.49 -21.30 8.88
N PRO A 138 8.85 -22.20 7.95
CA PRO A 138 7.88 -23.09 7.34
C PRO A 138 7.19 -23.95 8.41
N PRO A 139 5.88 -24.21 8.29
CA PRO A 139 5.16 -25.10 9.19
C PRO A 139 5.64 -26.56 9.02
N ALA A 140 5.54 -27.35 10.10
CA ALA A 140 5.94 -28.76 10.08
C ALA A 140 4.93 -29.67 9.36
N ASP A 141 3.68 -29.26 9.23
CA ASP A 141 2.64 -30.00 8.51
C ASP A 141 2.90 -29.91 6.99
N PRO A 142 2.98 -31.06 6.29
CA PRO A 142 3.29 -31.12 4.86
C PRO A 142 2.28 -30.37 3.98
N MET A 143 0.99 -30.39 4.31
CA MET A 143 -0.02 -29.64 3.54
C MET A 143 0.21 -28.14 3.64
N LEU A 144 0.63 -27.69 4.82
CA LEU A 144 0.90 -26.28 5.08
C LEU A 144 2.21 -25.82 4.48
N GLN A 145 3.16 -26.75 4.36
CA GLN A 145 4.43 -26.50 3.68
C GLN A 145 4.21 -26.21 2.19
N ILE A 146 3.32 -26.95 1.52
CA ILE A 146 2.97 -26.69 0.11
C ILE A 146 2.38 -25.29 -0.05
N HIS A 147 1.45 -24.90 0.83
CA HIS A 147 0.86 -23.56 0.81
C HIS A 147 1.88 -22.47 1.12
N TYR A 148 2.76 -22.71 2.10
CA TYR A 148 3.85 -21.80 2.45
C TYR A 148 4.76 -21.55 1.26
N GLU A 149 5.18 -22.61 0.54
CA GLU A 149 6.04 -22.47 -0.65
C GLU A 149 5.32 -21.75 -1.80
N ALA A 150 4.03 -22.00 -2.00
CA ALA A 150 3.23 -21.28 -3.00
C ALA A 150 3.16 -19.77 -2.68
N VAL A 151 2.85 -19.41 -1.43
CA VAL A 151 2.82 -18.01 -0.99
C VAL A 151 4.20 -17.37 -1.06
N LYS A 152 5.26 -18.11 -0.68
CA LYS A 152 6.65 -17.68 -0.80
C LYS A 152 7.01 -17.36 -2.25
N GLY A 153 6.68 -18.24 -3.19
CA GLY A 153 6.96 -18.04 -4.61
C GLY A 153 6.22 -16.83 -5.22
N VAL A 154 4.95 -16.61 -4.85
CA VAL A 154 4.19 -15.41 -5.27
C VAL A 154 4.83 -14.14 -4.70
N ARG A 155 5.17 -14.14 -3.40
CA ARG A 155 5.75 -12.97 -2.73
C ARG A 155 7.17 -12.66 -3.20
N LEU A 156 7.98 -13.68 -3.45
CA LEU A 156 9.34 -13.52 -3.97
C LEU A 156 9.30 -12.79 -5.31
N ARG A 157 8.44 -13.24 -6.25
CA ARG A 157 8.25 -12.57 -7.54
C ARG A 157 7.77 -11.13 -7.39
N ALA A 158 6.75 -10.90 -6.56
CA ALA A 158 6.22 -9.55 -6.33
C ALA A 158 7.29 -8.60 -5.75
N HIS A 159 8.07 -9.08 -4.76
CA HIS A 159 9.12 -8.30 -4.12
C HIS A 159 10.30 -8.02 -5.06
N ILE A 160 10.70 -8.98 -5.90
CA ILE A 160 11.73 -8.75 -6.94
C ILE A 160 11.26 -7.63 -7.88
N VAL A 161 10.03 -7.71 -8.38
CA VAL A 161 9.47 -6.68 -9.26
C VAL A 161 9.40 -5.31 -8.58
N ASP A 162 8.99 -5.24 -7.31
CA ASP A 162 8.90 -3.97 -6.58
C ASP A 162 10.26 -3.32 -6.32
N THR A 163 11.25 -4.10 -5.90
CA THR A 163 12.60 -3.59 -5.68
C THR A 163 13.27 -3.20 -7.00
N ALA A 164 13.08 -3.99 -8.06
CA ALA A 164 13.59 -3.67 -9.40
C ALA A 164 12.94 -2.38 -9.95
N ASN A 165 11.63 -2.22 -9.82
CA ASN A 165 10.94 -0.98 -10.17
C ASN A 165 11.52 0.23 -9.42
N SER A 166 11.71 0.09 -8.12
CA SER A 166 12.27 1.17 -7.27
C SER A 166 13.69 1.54 -7.71
N ALA A 167 14.53 0.55 -8.02
CA ALA A 167 15.89 0.79 -8.54
C ALA A 167 15.87 1.50 -9.90
N ILE A 168 15.03 1.03 -10.83
CA ILE A 168 14.86 1.62 -12.17
C ILE A 168 14.40 3.07 -12.05
N GLU A 169 13.37 3.34 -11.24
CA GLU A 169 12.91 4.71 -10.94
C GLU A 169 14.02 5.57 -10.35
N GLY A 170 14.79 5.04 -9.40
CA GLY A 170 15.93 5.74 -8.81
C GLY A 170 16.95 6.18 -9.87
N VAL A 171 17.30 5.27 -10.79
CA VAL A 171 18.24 5.55 -11.90
C VAL A 171 17.66 6.62 -12.84
N PHE A 172 16.42 6.47 -13.28
CA PHE A 172 15.80 7.45 -14.18
C PHE A 172 15.60 8.82 -13.53
N HIS A 173 15.26 8.88 -12.24
CA HIS A 173 15.23 10.13 -11.48
C HIS A 173 16.63 10.77 -11.33
N CYS A 174 17.68 9.95 -11.20
CA CYS A 174 19.08 10.41 -11.17
C CYS A 174 19.45 11.05 -12.52
N ILE A 175 19.13 10.39 -13.64
CA ILE A 175 19.35 10.90 -15.00
C ILE A 175 18.56 12.21 -15.21
N ALA A 176 17.27 12.24 -14.86
CA ALA A 176 16.44 13.45 -15.02
C ALA A 176 17.00 14.63 -14.21
N LYS A 177 17.46 14.41 -12.97
CA LYS A 177 18.11 15.45 -12.15
C LYS A 177 19.44 15.91 -12.76
N ALA A 178 20.21 15.01 -13.38
CA ALA A 178 21.47 15.37 -14.03
C ALA A 178 21.20 16.26 -15.24
N LEU A 179 20.25 15.85 -16.10
CA LEU A 179 19.80 16.66 -17.24
C LEU A 179 19.26 18.02 -16.80
N PHE A 180 18.52 18.07 -15.69
CA PHE A 180 18.03 19.33 -15.13
C PHE A 180 19.17 20.22 -14.61
N CYS A 181 20.18 19.66 -13.92
CA CYS A 181 21.36 20.41 -13.49
C CYS A 181 22.16 20.94 -14.67
N PHE A 182 22.33 20.15 -15.74
CA PHE A 182 22.96 20.59 -16.99
C PHE A 182 22.17 21.70 -17.67
N ALA A 183 20.84 21.58 -17.75
CA ALA A 183 19.99 22.61 -18.33
C ALA A 183 20.05 23.94 -17.55
N LEU A 184 20.23 23.87 -16.23
CA LEU A 184 20.33 25.05 -15.36
C LEU A 184 21.72 25.68 -15.31
N THR A 185 22.78 25.02 -15.81
CA THR A 185 24.10 25.64 -15.92
C THR A 185 24.13 26.66 -17.06
N GLU A 186 24.68 27.86 -16.79
CA GLU A 186 24.60 29.08 -17.64
C GLU A 186 24.96 28.88 -19.12
N THR A 187 25.87 27.94 -19.41
CA THR A 187 26.30 27.61 -20.79
C THR A 187 25.18 27.05 -21.66
N TRP A 188 24.19 26.36 -21.08
CA TRP A 188 23.06 25.78 -21.82
C TRP A 188 21.82 26.68 -21.83
N GLY A 189 21.65 27.53 -20.81
CA GLY A 189 20.49 28.42 -20.69
C GLY A 189 20.30 29.38 -21.88
N HIS A 190 21.40 29.93 -22.42
CA HIS A 190 21.36 30.80 -23.60
C HIS A 190 21.05 30.05 -24.91
N GLN A 191 21.45 28.78 -25.04
CA GLN A 191 21.17 27.97 -26.24
C GLN A 191 19.76 27.37 -26.23
N LEU A 192 19.22 27.07 -25.06
CA LEU A 192 17.85 26.54 -24.90
C LEU A 192 16.76 27.56 -25.24
N HIS A 193 17.04 28.87 -25.17
CA HIS A 193 16.09 29.92 -25.57
C HIS A 193 15.97 30.06 -27.10
N GLY A 194 16.89 29.48 -27.87
CA GLY A 194 16.98 29.67 -29.33
C GLY A 194 16.07 28.76 -30.15
N ASP A 195 16.19 27.44 -30.00
CA ASP A 195 15.45 26.48 -30.85
C ASP A 195 15.26 25.08 -30.20
N PHE A 196 16.06 24.74 -29.19
CA PHE A 196 15.92 23.48 -28.45
C PHE A 196 14.91 23.60 -27.31
N SER A 197 13.65 23.77 -27.72
CA SER A 197 12.59 22.96 -27.14
C SER A 197 13.11 21.51 -27.03
N ALA A 198 13.08 20.85 -25.89
CA ALA A 198 11.89 20.72 -25.10
C ALA A 198 12.27 20.23 -23.72
N PHE A 199 11.61 20.75 -22.68
CA PHE A 199 11.62 20.10 -21.38
C PHE A 199 11.23 18.61 -21.51
N LYS A 200 10.52 18.21 -22.58
CA LYS A 200 10.35 16.79 -22.96
C LYS A 200 11.63 15.95 -22.91
N ILE A 201 12.79 16.44 -23.33
CA ILE A 201 14.04 15.67 -23.27
C ILE A 201 14.46 15.43 -21.81
N VAL A 202 14.34 16.46 -20.97
CA VAL A 202 14.63 16.36 -19.53
C VAL A 202 13.66 15.40 -18.84
N PHE A 203 12.41 15.35 -19.30
CA PHE A 203 11.35 14.49 -18.77
C PHE A 203 11.29 13.10 -19.44
N LEU A 204 11.99 12.87 -20.55
CA LEU A 204 12.01 11.59 -21.27
C LEU A 204 12.46 10.41 -20.39
N PRO A 205 13.49 10.54 -19.53
CA PRO A 205 13.84 9.52 -18.54
C PRO A 205 12.65 9.11 -17.66
N LEU A 206 11.80 10.06 -17.26
CA LEU A 206 10.63 9.77 -16.43
C LEU A 206 9.57 9.01 -17.23
N CYS A 207 9.31 9.39 -18.49
CA CYS A 207 8.40 8.63 -19.36
C CYS A 207 8.90 7.19 -19.60
N ALA A 208 10.21 7.02 -19.84
CA ALA A 208 10.82 5.70 -19.99
C ALA A 208 10.70 4.86 -18.70
N SER A 209 10.90 5.49 -17.54
CA SER A 209 10.68 4.86 -16.23
C SER A 209 9.25 4.37 -16.06
N TRP A 210 8.25 5.17 -16.43
CA TRP A 210 6.85 4.77 -16.36
C TRP A 210 6.54 3.55 -17.22
N VAL A 211 6.95 3.57 -18.49
CA VAL A 211 6.73 2.42 -19.40
C VAL A 211 7.41 1.17 -18.86
N THR A 212 8.67 1.29 -18.45
CA THR A 212 9.47 0.17 -17.94
C THR A 212 8.85 -0.42 -16.67
N THR A 213 8.45 0.43 -15.72
CA THR A 213 7.88 -0.03 -14.45
C THR A 213 6.47 -0.60 -14.60
N THR A 214 5.70 -0.08 -15.56
CA THR A 214 4.38 -0.63 -15.93
C THR A 214 4.53 -2.02 -16.54
N LEU A 215 5.45 -2.18 -17.51
CA LEU A 215 5.76 -3.48 -18.11
C LEU A 215 6.26 -4.47 -17.07
N LEU A 216 7.16 -4.05 -16.16
CA LEU A 216 7.63 -4.93 -15.09
C LEU A 216 6.49 -5.30 -14.12
N GLY A 217 5.55 -4.39 -13.88
CA GLY A 217 4.33 -4.65 -13.12
C GLY A 217 3.46 -5.78 -13.69
N LEU A 218 3.51 -6.03 -15.01
CA LEU A 218 2.81 -7.14 -15.65
C LEU A 218 3.41 -8.51 -15.28
N TYR A 219 4.64 -8.58 -14.79
CA TYR A 219 5.26 -9.81 -14.29
C TYR A 219 4.81 -10.16 -12.87
N LYS A 220 4.11 -9.27 -12.16
CA LYS A 220 3.49 -9.60 -10.88
C LYS A 220 2.33 -10.55 -11.07
N ASP A 221 2.09 -11.37 -10.05
CA ASP A 221 0.85 -12.12 -9.91
C ASP A 221 -0.36 -11.17 -9.95
N LYS A 222 -1.45 -11.57 -10.61
CA LYS A 222 -2.67 -10.76 -10.75
C LYS A 222 -3.21 -10.33 -9.38
N ALA A 223 -3.09 -11.17 -8.35
CA ALA A 223 -3.54 -10.86 -6.99
C ALA A 223 -2.68 -9.79 -6.29
N GLU A 224 -1.46 -9.55 -6.76
CA GLU A 224 -0.50 -8.57 -6.20
C GLU A 224 -0.33 -7.32 -7.08
N ARG A 225 -1.04 -7.24 -8.21
CA ARG A 225 -1.07 -6.05 -9.07
C ARG A 225 -1.95 -4.99 -8.42
N VAL A 226 -1.41 -3.80 -8.23
CA VAL A 226 -2.15 -2.61 -7.82
C VAL A 226 -2.30 -1.71 -9.04
N CYS A 227 -3.51 -1.58 -9.57
CA CYS A 227 -3.84 -0.66 -10.65
C CYS A 227 -4.08 0.74 -10.07
N GLY A 228 -3.60 1.80 -10.75
CA GLY A 228 -3.78 3.19 -10.32
C GLY A 228 -2.86 3.57 -9.16
N SER A 229 -1.56 3.42 -9.38
CA SER A 229 -0.56 3.74 -8.36
C SER A 229 -0.34 5.25 -8.24
N VAL A 230 0.09 5.72 -7.07
CA VAL A 230 0.53 7.13 -6.86
C VAL A 230 1.63 7.51 -7.88
N ARG A 231 2.42 6.54 -8.31
CA ARG A 231 3.42 6.66 -9.36
C ARG A 231 2.80 7.06 -10.70
N ASP A 232 1.70 6.43 -11.12
CA ASP A 232 1.02 6.77 -12.38
C ASP A 232 0.54 8.23 -12.35
N MET A 233 -0.04 8.67 -11.23
CA MET A 233 -0.45 10.07 -11.04
C MET A 233 0.73 11.03 -11.11
N GLN A 234 1.88 10.68 -10.52
CA GLN A 234 3.10 11.48 -10.61
C GLN A 234 3.57 11.63 -12.07
N PHE A 235 3.58 10.56 -12.85
CA PHE A 235 4.00 10.63 -14.26
C PHE A 235 3.05 11.46 -15.12
N VAL A 236 1.72 11.29 -14.94
CA VAL A 236 0.73 12.10 -15.64
C VAL A 236 0.90 13.59 -15.31
N LEU A 237 1.10 13.91 -14.02
CA LEU A 237 1.41 15.28 -13.59
C LEU A 237 2.67 15.83 -14.28
N MET A 238 3.77 15.07 -14.26
CA MET A 238 5.04 15.48 -14.86
C MET A 238 4.91 15.69 -16.38
N LEU A 239 4.08 14.89 -17.06
CA LEU A 239 3.77 15.06 -18.48
C LEU A 239 3.02 16.37 -18.75
N PHE A 240 2.01 16.72 -17.94
CA PHE A 240 1.29 17.99 -18.07
C PHE A 240 2.21 19.19 -17.79
N VAL A 241 3.10 19.08 -16.79
CA VAL A 241 4.12 20.10 -16.52
C VAL A 241 5.04 20.27 -17.73
N ALA A 242 5.53 19.18 -18.32
CA ALA A 242 6.38 19.24 -19.51
C ALA A 242 5.67 19.90 -20.71
N PHE A 243 4.42 19.54 -21.00
CA PHE A 243 3.64 20.17 -22.07
C PHE A 243 3.38 21.66 -21.82
N LYS A 244 3.17 22.04 -20.55
CA LYS A 244 2.97 23.43 -20.17
C LYS A 244 4.25 24.25 -20.36
N LEU A 245 5.39 23.73 -19.89
CA LEU A 245 6.70 24.38 -20.04
C LEU A 245 7.13 24.52 -21.51
N ASP A 246 6.73 23.58 -22.36
CA ASP A 246 6.97 23.63 -23.81
C ASP A 246 6.06 24.62 -24.57
N GLY A 247 5.16 25.34 -23.88
CA GLY A 247 4.20 26.26 -24.50
C GLY A 247 3.15 25.57 -25.38
N ARG A 248 3.01 24.24 -25.28
CA ARG A 248 2.01 23.46 -26.05
C ARG A 248 0.62 23.48 -25.43
N SER A 249 0.50 23.96 -24.20
CA SER A 249 -0.73 24.01 -23.44
C SER A 249 -1.00 25.43 -22.92
N ASN A 250 -2.20 25.94 -23.20
CA ASN A 250 -2.67 27.23 -22.70
C ASN A 250 -3.41 27.12 -21.35
N TYR A 251 -3.48 25.93 -20.74
CA TYR A 251 -4.16 25.77 -19.45
C TYR A 251 -3.47 26.55 -18.33
N PRO A 252 -4.20 27.19 -17.41
CA PRO A 252 -3.57 27.79 -16.22
C PRO A 252 -2.89 26.72 -15.37
N TRP A 253 -1.87 27.08 -14.59
CA TRP A 253 -1.13 26.16 -13.73
C TRP A 253 -2.02 25.52 -12.67
N ARG A 254 -3.08 26.21 -12.26
CA ARG A 254 -4.16 25.64 -11.43
C ARG A 254 -4.79 24.39 -12.04
N VAL A 255 -4.96 24.33 -13.37
CA VAL A 255 -5.51 23.14 -14.06
C VAL A 255 -4.42 22.07 -14.23
N VAL A 256 -3.17 22.47 -14.52
CA VAL A 256 -2.03 21.53 -14.60
C VAL A 256 -1.86 20.75 -13.28
N PHE A 257 -2.07 21.41 -12.15
CA PHE A 257 -2.01 20.79 -10.82
C PHE A 257 -3.33 20.15 -10.36
N LEU A 258 -4.34 19.99 -11.22
CA LEU A 258 -5.63 19.36 -10.87
C LEU A 258 -5.46 17.98 -10.22
N ILE A 259 -4.54 17.16 -10.74
CA ILE A 259 -4.24 15.84 -10.20
C ILE A 259 -3.72 15.94 -8.76
N LEU A 260 -2.86 16.92 -8.48
CA LEU A 260 -2.39 17.18 -7.11
C LEU A 260 -3.54 17.63 -6.20
N TRP A 261 -4.45 18.49 -6.67
CA TRP A 261 -5.60 18.94 -5.87
C TRP A 261 -6.50 17.78 -5.48
N VAL A 262 -6.85 16.91 -6.44
CA VAL A 262 -7.64 15.71 -6.18
C VAL A 262 -6.93 14.81 -5.18
N TRP A 263 -5.62 14.64 -5.31
CA TRP A 263 -4.82 13.86 -4.37
C TRP A 263 -4.84 14.44 -2.96
N PHE A 264 -4.64 15.76 -2.79
CA PHE A 264 -4.75 16.42 -1.49
C PHE A 264 -6.15 16.29 -0.88
N CYS A 265 -7.21 16.42 -1.67
CA CYS A 265 -8.58 16.18 -1.19
C CYS A 265 -8.76 14.76 -0.63
N VAL A 266 -8.26 13.74 -1.35
CA VAL A 266 -8.29 12.35 -0.88
C VAL A 266 -7.49 12.18 0.40
N LEU A 267 -6.32 12.80 0.52
CA LEU A 267 -5.52 12.76 1.74
C LEU A 267 -6.22 13.41 2.94
N PHE A 268 -6.86 14.57 2.75
CA PHE A 268 -7.59 15.24 3.83
C PHE A 268 -8.81 14.42 4.28
N LEU A 269 -9.55 13.82 3.34
CA LEU A 269 -10.64 12.89 3.68
C LEU A 269 -10.11 11.69 4.47
N LEU A 270 -8.98 11.10 4.04
CA LEU A 270 -8.33 10.00 4.76
C LEU A 270 -7.88 10.43 6.16
N THR A 271 -7.42 11.67 6.32
CA THR A 271 -7.05 12.25 7.63
C THR A 271 -8.22 12.21 8.59
N THR A 272 -9.40 12.64 8.14
CA THR A 272 -10.64 12.61 8.93
C THR A 272 -11.00 11.18 9.34
N VAL A 273 -10.91 10.22 8.43
CA VAL A 273 -11.18 8.80 8.73
C VAL A 273 -10.21 8.26 9.79
N VAL A 274 -8.90 8.52 9.62
CA VAL A 274 -7.88 8.07 10.58
C VAL A 274 -8.09 8.72 11.95
N LEU A 275 -8.46 9.99 12.00
CA LEU A 275 -8.79 10.69 13.24
C LEU A 275 -9.97 10.02 13.95
N VAL A 276 -11.06 9.71 13.23
CA VAL A 276 -12.22 8.99 13.79
C VAL A 276 -11.82 7.63 14.35
N VAL A 277 -10.95 6.89 13.64
CA VAL A 277 -10.42 5.60 14.12
C VAL A 277 -9.62 5.79 15.41
N ILE A 278 -8.74 6.79 15.49
CA ILE A 278 -7.95 7.07 16.70
C ILE A 278 -8.86 7.44 17.87
N MET A 279 -9.83 8.32 17.65
CA MET A 279 -10.81 8.70 18.67
C MET A 279 -11.60 7.47 19.17
N SER A 280 -12.01 6.59 18.26
CA SER A 280 -12.73 5.36 18.59
C SER A 280 -11.86 4.37 19.39
N LEU A 281 -10.59 4.18 19.01
CA LEU A 281 -9.66 3.34 19.73
C LEU A 281 -9.35 3.90 21.12
N ARG A 282 -9.19 5.23 21.22
CA ARG A 282 -8.93 5.92 22.49
C ARG A 282 -10.12 5.80 23.44
N ALA A 283 -11.35 5.94 22.93
CA ALA A 283 -12.58 5.75 23.70
C ALA A 283 -12.71 4.32 24.24
N ARG A 284 -12.15 3.33 23.55
CA ARG A 284 -12.12 1.91 23.99
C ARG A 284 -11.00 1.59 24.99
N GLY A 285 -10.25 2.59 25.46
CA GLY A 285 -9.17 2.39 26.42
C GLY A 285 -7.92 1.74 25.84
N ALA A 286 -7.70 1.87 24.53
CA ALA A 286 -6.47 1.37 23.92
C ALA A 286 -5.23 2.06 24.52
N ARG A 287 -4.16 1.29 24.74
CA ARG A 287 -2.92 1.82 25.32
C ARG A 287 -2.23 2.74 24.31
N TRP A 288 -1.66 3.85 24.78
CA TRP A 288 -0.93 4.82 23.92
C TRP A 288 0.11 4.18 23.01
N ARG A 289 0.79 3.15 23.52
CA ARG A 289 1.83 2.44 22.76
C ARG A 289 1.29 1.71 21.53
N ASP A 290 0.03 1.28 21.56
CA ASP A 290 -0.63 0.60 20.44
C ASP A 290 -1.22 1.61 19.44
N MET A 291 -1.27 2.90 19.84
CA MET A 291 -1.69 4.02 18.99
C MET A 291 -0.52 4.66 18.22
N LEU A 292 0.73 4.24 18.42
CA LEU A 292 1.88 4.85 17.74
C LEU A 292 1.76 4.83 16.21
N LEU A 293 1.36 3.68 15.64
CA LEU A 293 1.18 3.57 14.19
C LEU A 293 0.09 4.50 13.65
N PRO A 294 -1.16 4.50 14.17
CA PRO A 294 -2.18 5.42 13.66
C PRO A 294 -1.86 6.89 13.96
N ILE A 295 -1.22 7.21 15.08
CA ILE A 295 -0.73 8.58 15.35
C ILE A 295 0.30 9.00 14.31
N GLY A 296 1.26 8.13 13.99
CA GLY A 296 2.25 8.39 12.94
C GLY A 296 1.60 8.58 11.57
N ILE A 297 0.59 7.78 11.22
CA ILE A 297 -0.18 7.95 9.98
C ILE A 297 -0.96 9.27 9.98
N LEU A 298 -1.60 9.64 11.10
CA LEU A 298 -2.30 10.93 11.21
C LEU A 298 -1.33 12.10 11.03
N ALA A 299 -0.17 12.04 11.68
CA ALA A 299 0.87 13.05 11.53
C ALA A 299 1.39 13.14 10.08
N LEU A 300 1.56 11.99 9.41
CA LEU A 300 1.94 11.93 8.00
C LEU A 300 0.88 12.61 7.12
N LEU A 301 -0.40 12.36 7.35
CA LEU A 301 -1.47 12.98 6.56
C LEU A 301 -1.59 14.48 6.82
N LEU A 302 -1.47 14.92 8.07
CA LEU A 302 -1.48 16.34 8.44
C LEU A 302 -0.26 17.08 7.87
N SER A 303 0.87 16.41 7.69
CA SER A 303 2.06 17.00 7.07
C SER A 303 1.87 17.38 5.61
N ALA A 304 0.80 16.92 4.94
CA ALA A 304 0.45 17.33 3.58
C ALA A 304 -0.11 18.76 3.51
N ALA A 305 -0.61 19.34 4.62
CA ALA A 305 -1.24 20.66 4.60
C ALA A 305 -0.26 21.80 4.22
N PRO A 306 0.97 21.88 4.77
CA PRO A 306 1.94 22.87 4.30
C PRO A 306 2.36 22.65 2.82
N GLN A 307 2.39 21.40 2.36
CA GLN A 307 2.63 21.06 0.96
C GLN A 307 1.53 21.60 0.04
N PHE A 308 0.26 21.44 0.43
CA PHE A 308 -0.89 22.02 -0.29
C PHE A 308 -0.74 23.55 -0.44
N MET A 309 -0.40 24.25 0.64
CA MET A 309 -0.17 25.70 0.61
C MET A 309 0.99 26.07 -0.32
N SER A 310 2.11 25.32 -0.27
CA SER A 310 3.23 25.48 -1.20
C SER A 310 2.79 25.38 -2.66
N TYR A 311 2.05 24.34 -3.03
CA TYR A 311 1.59 24.18 -4.42
C TYR A 311 0.59 25.24 -4.84
N TYR A 312 -0.28 25.71 -3.93
CA TYR A 312 -1.22 26.80 -4.20
C TYR A 312 -0.48 28.10 -4.54
N TYR A 313 0.54 28.44 -3.74
CA TYR A 313 1.39 29.61 -4.00
C TYR A 313 2.24 29.44 -5.25
N LEU A 314 2.76 28.23 -5.51
CA LEU A 314 3.49 27.93 -6.74
C LEU A 314 2.62 28.14 -7.98
N ALA A 315 1.39 27.59 -7.98
CA ALA A 315 0.46 27.73 -9.08
C ALA A 315 0.15 29.21 -9.36
N SER A 316 -0.14 29.98 -8.31
CA SER A 316 -0.49 31.39 -8.43
C SER A 316 0.68 32.24 -8.93
N ARG A 317 1.91 31.97 -8.46
CA ARG A 317 3.11 32.64 -8.97
C ARG A 317 3.38 32.28 -10.43
N LEU A 318 3.22 31.01 -10.80
CA LEU A 318 3.39 30.55 -12.18
C LEU A 318 2.29 31.07 -13.13
N ASP A 319 1.10 31.39 -12.60
CA ASP A 319 0.02 32.10 -13.32
C ASP A 319 0.27 33.62 -13.40
N GLY A 320 1.42 34.12 -12.94
CA GLY A 320 1.87 35.49 -13.14
C GLY A 320 1.70 36.43 -11.96
N ASP A 321 1.46 35.93 -10.74
CA ASP A 321 1.45 36.76 -9.53
C ASP A 321 2.87 36.94 -8.94
N PRO A 322 3.54 38.09 -9.16
CA PRO A 322 4.89 38.31 -8.70
C PRO A 322 4.97 38.62 -7.19
N SER A 323 3.84 38.89 -6.52
CA SER A 323 3.82 39.26 -5.11
C SER A 323 4.20 38.10 -4.17
N ILE A 324 4.01 36.87 -4.65
CA ILE A 324 4.30 35.65 -3.89
C ILE A 324 5.81 35.41 -3.85
N SER A 325 6.44 35.51 -2.67
CA SER A 325 7.88 35.25 -2.54
C SER A 325 8.24 33.76 -2.73
N TYR A 326 9.49 33.47 -3.11
CA TYR A 326 10.00 32.09 -3.14
C TYR A 326 9.95 31.42 -1.76
N THR A 327 10.12 32.20 -0.70
CA THR A 327 9.97 31.74 0.69
C THR A 327 8.56 31.23 0.97
N ALA A 328 7.51 31.94 0.51
CA ALA A 328 6.13 31.50 0.68
C ALA A 328 5.83 30.16 -0.02
N ILE A 329 6.58 29.82 -1.06
CA ILE A 329 6.45 28.56 -1.79
C ILE A 329 7.29 27.45 -1.12
N LEU A 330 8.60 27.66 -1.00
CA LEU A 330 9.54 26.59 -0.67
C LEU A 330 9.59 26.27 0.83
N LEU A 331 9.35 27.24 1.72
CA LEU A 331 9.41 27.00 3.17
C LEU A 331 8.29 26.05 3.65
N PRO A 332 7.00 26.24 3.27
CA PRO A 332 5.97 25.26 3.60
C PRO A 332 6.26 23.87 3.04
N ASN A 333 6.86 23.78 1.85
CA ASN A 333 7.25 22.50 1.26
C ASN A 333 8.34 21.81 2.10
N ALA A 334 9.38 22.54 2.50
CA ALA A 334 10.46 22.02 3.34
C ALA A 334 9.93 21.55 4.71
N ILE A 335 9.07 22.35 5.35
CA ILE A 335 8.40 22.01 6.62
C ILE A 335 7.57 20.73 6.45
N SER A 336 6.81 20.61 5.37
CA SER A 336 6.03 19.42 5.07
C SER A 336 6.92 18.17 4.95
N TRP A 337 7.97 18.20 4.14
CA TRP A 337 8.88 17.06 3.99
C TRP A 337 9.57 16.67 5.30
N PHE A 338 9.95 17.66 6.12
CA PHE A 338 10.52 17.40 7.44
C PHE A 338 9.50 16.79 8.40
N ALA A 339 8.26 17.29 8.41
CA ALA A 339 7.17 16.72 9.20
C ALA A 339 6.80 15.30 8.74
N MET A 340 6.81 15.03 7.43
CA MET A 340 6.69 13.67 6.88
C MET A 340 7.80 12.78 7.43
N TRP A 341 9.07 13.21 7.41
CA TRP A 341 10.19 12.46 7.99
C TRP A 341 9.98 12.14 9.48
N LEU A 342 9.61 13.12 10.30
CA LEU A 342 9.31 12.90 11.72
C LEU A 342 8.16 11.89 11.91
N SER A 343 7.10 12.01 11.11
CA SER A 343 5.99 11.05 11.15
C SER A 343 6.44 9.63 10.75
N GLY A 344 7.36 9.52 9.79
CA GLY A 344 7.99 8.27 9.36
C GLY A 344 8.76 7.59 10.49
N ILE A 345 9.44 8.35 11.35
CA ILE A 345 10.11 7.82 12.55
C ILE A 345 9.08 7.21 13.51
N VAL A 346 7.97 7.91 13.76
CA VAL A 346 6.88 7.41 14.62
C VAL A 346 6.25 6.14 14.04
N ILE A 347 6.02 6.12 12.72
CA ILE A 347 5.51 4.93 12.00
C ILE A 347 6.50 3.77 12.15
N ALA A 348 7.80 3.99 11.93
CA ALA A 348 8.82 2.96 12.06
C ALA A 348 8.89 2.41 13.50
N ALA A 349 8.78 3.26 14.51
CA ALA A 349 8.70 2.84 15.92
C ALA A 349 7.44 1.98 16.18
N GLY A 350 6.29 2.38 15.63
CA GLY A 350 5.05 1.61 15.70
C GLY A 350 5.15 0.24 15.00
N LEU A 351 5.80 0.19 13.84
CA LEU A 351 6.08 -1.04 13.10
C LEU A 351 7.01 -1.97 13.89
N ARG A 352 8.11 -1.44 14.45
CA ARG A 352 9.06 -2.20 15.27
C ARG A 352 8.38 -2.85 16.49
N ARG A 353 7.45 -2.15 17.13
CA ARG A 353 6.65 -2.71 18.22
C ARG A 353 5.79 -3.88 17.74
N LYS A 354 5.13 -3.74 16.58
CA LYS A 354 4.34 -4.82 15.99
C LYS A 354 5.21 -6.02 15.60
N GLU A 355 6.41 -5.79 15.10
CA GLU A 355 7.40 -6.83 14.81
C GLU A 355 7.82 -7.58 16.08
N GLN A 356 8.06 -6.87 17.19
CA GLN A 356 8.39 -7.49 18.48
C GLN A 356 7.25 -8.35 19.02
N VAL A 357 6.00 -7.84 18.96
CA VAL A 357 4.81 -8.63 19.36
C VAL A 357 4.69 -9.86 18.48
N ARG A 358 4.89 -9.72 17.17
CA ARG A 358 4.88 -10.85 16.24
C ARG A 358 5.96 -11.88 16.56
N ALA A 359 7.19 -11.44 16.82
CA ALA A 359 8.29 -12.32 17.17
C ALA A 359 8.02 -13.07 18.49
N ALA A 360 7.46 -12.38 19.49
CA ALA A 360 7.05 -13.02 20.74
C ALA A 360 5.94 -14.05 20.55
N LEU A 361 4.94 -13.76 19.71
CA LEU A 361 3.87 -14.72 19.41
C LEU A 361 4.40 -15.93 18.63
N LEU A 362 5.27 -15.74 17.64
CA LEU A 362 5.94 -16.83 16.93
C LEU A 362 6.78 -17.68 17.88
N ALA A 363 7.53 -17.05 18.79
CA ALA A 363 8.33 -17.76 19.80
C ALA A 363 7.45 -18.57 20.78
N SER A 364 6.21 -18.12 21.03
CA SER A 364 5.25 -18.85 21.88
C SER A 364 4.57 -20.04 21.19
N GLY A 365 4.96 -20.36 19.94
CA GLY A 365 4.33 -21.43 19.17
C GLY A 365 2.95 -21.07 18.63
N ALA A 366 2.59 -19.77 18.59
CA ALA A 366 1.36 -19.34 17.93
C ALA A 366 1.50 -19.63 16.43
N LEU A 367 0.77 -20.67 15.99
CA LEU A 367 0.76 -21.11 14.60
C LEU A 367 0.18 -20.03 13.70
N TRP A 368 0.66 -20.04 12.46
CA TRP A 368 0.04 -19.32 11.35
C TRP A 368 -1.46 -19.57 11.35
N ALA A 369 -2.22 -18.53 11.06
CA ALA A 369 -3.68 -18.57 11.01
C ALA A 369 -4.17 -19.82 10.33
N ASN A 370 -5.24 -20.38 10.89
CA ASN A 370 -5.82 -21.66 10.50
C ASN A 370 -5.75 -21.77 8.97
N PRO A 371 -4.82 -22.58 8.45
CA PRO A 371 -4.56 -22.67 7.02
C PRO A 371 -5.82 -23.01 6.25
N ASP A 372 -6.76 -23.70 6.90
CA ASP A 372 -8.12 -23.92 6.45
C ASP A 372 -8.84 -22.66 5.98
N ASP A 373 -8.63 -21.49 6.60
CA ASP A 373 -9.41 -20.28 6.31
C ASP A 373 -8.86 -19.53 5.08
N LEU A 374 -7.53 -19.60 4.87
CA LEU A 374 -6.88 -19.07 3.66
C LEU A 374 -6.96 -20.05 2.50
N MET A 375 -6.79 -21.34 2.78
CA MET A 375 -6.99 -22.43 1.83
C MET A 375 -8.44 -22.50 1.41
N MET A 376 -9.42 -22.40 2.32
CA MET A 376 -10.84 -22.30 1.97
C MET A 376 -11.11 -21.05 1.15
N ARG A 377 -10.51 -19.89 1.46
CA ARG A 377 -10.71 -18.71 0.61
C ARG A 377 -10.08 -18.87 -0.76
N GLN A 378 -8.91 -19.49 -0.87
CA GLN A 378 -8.27 -19.73 -2.17
C GLN A 378 -8.99 -20.83 -2.96
N LEU A 379 -9.40 -21.92 -2.32
CA LEU A 379 -10.23 -22.96 -2.91
C LEU A 379 -11.59 -22.40 -3.32
N GLN A 380 -12.25 -21.60 -2.48
CA GLN A 380 -13.48 -20.91 -2.84
C GLN A 380 -13.25 -19.93 -3.98
N GLN A 381 -12.14 -19.18 -4.01
CA GLN A 381 -11.85 -18.28 -5.13
C GLN A 381 -11.55 -19.04 -6.42
N ALA A 382 -10.79 -20.14 -6.36
CA ALA A 382 -10.50 -20.99 -7.51
C ALA A 382 -11.75 -21.72 -8.01
N ALA A 383 -12.58 -22.23 -7.09
CA ALA A 383 -13.89 -22.80 -7.39
C ALA A 383 -14.80 -21.75 -8.02
N MET A 384 -14.92 -20.56 -7.43
CA MET A 384 -15.69 -19.45 -8.00
C MET A 384 -15.16 -19.01 -9.36
N GLN A 385 -13.84 -19.03 -9.60
CA GLN A 385 -13.26 -18.71 -10.92
C GLN A 385 -13.54 -19.79 -11.95
N ASN A 386 -13.43 -21.07 -11.59
CA ASN A 386 -13.79 -22.19 -12.46
C ASN A 386 -15.28 -22.14 -12.80
N VAL A 387 -16.13 -21.84 -11.82
CA VAL A 387 -17.56 -21.70 -12.05
C VAL A 387 -17.87 -20.45 -12.87
N GLN A 388 -17.21 -19.32 -12.62
CA GLN A 388 -17.35 -18.12 -13.45
C GLN A 388 -16.95 -18.41 -14.89
N GLN A 389 -15.80 -19.05 -15.14
CA GLN A 389 -15.37 -19.44 -16.48
C GLN A 389 -16.37 -20.39 -17.15
N LYS A 390 -16.98 -21.29 -16.37
CA LYS A 390 -18.00 -22.20 -16.88
C LYS A 390 -19.28 -21.45 -17.26
N VAL A 391 -19.72 -20.49 -16.45
CA VAL A 391 -20.88 -19.63 -16.73
C VAL A 391 -20.60 -18.71 -17.92
N ASP A 392 -19.40 -18.13 -18.01
CA ASP A 392 -18.99 -17.28 -19.14
C ASP A 392 -18.88 -18.07 -20.46
N ALA A 393 -18.67 -19.39 -20.37
CA ALA A 393 -18.66 -20.29 -21.52
C ALA A 393 -20.06 -20.82 -21.90
N MET A 394 -21.07 -20.61 -21.07
CA MET A 394 -22.45 -21.02 -21.39
C MET A 394 -23.06 -20.04 -22.40
N THR A 395 -23.76 -20.60 -23.39
CA THR A 395 -24.59 -19.85 -24.33
C THR A 395 -25.77 -19.18 -23.62
N GLU A 396 -26.34 -18.12 -24.21
CA GLU A 396 -27.49 -17.43 -23.61
C GLU A 396 -28.67 -18.39 -23.38
N GLU A 397 -28.87 -19.36 -24.28
CA GLU A 397 -29.88 -20.41 -24.14
C GLU A 397 -29.60 -21.34 -22.95
N GLU A 398 -28.35 -21.76 -22.75
CA GLU A 398 -27.95 -22.59 -21.60
C GLU A 398 -28.11 -21.85 -20.28
N VAL A 399 -27.75 -20.55 -20.25
CA VAL A 399 -27.98 -19.69 -19.09
C VAL A 399 -29.48 -19.55 -18.82
N ALA A 400 -30.30 -19.35 -19.85
CA ALA A 400 -31.76 -19.27 -19.71
C ALA A 400 -32.36 -20.56 -19.14
N VAL A 401 -31.95 -21.73 -19.66
CA VAL A 401 -32.40 -23.05 -19.15
C VAL A 401 -31.96 -23.26 -17.70
N LEU A 402 -30.72 -22.88 -17.37
CA LEU A 402 -30.20 -22.99 -16.00
C LEU A 402 -30.96 -22.08 -15.03
N VAL A 403 -31.28 -20.85 -15.44
CA VAL A 403 -32.09 -19.91 -14.67
C VAL A 403 -33.51 -20.44 -14.49
N ASP A 404 -34.15 -20.94 -15.56
CA ASP A 404 -35.49 -21.52 -15.49
C ASP A 404 -35.54 -22.73 -14.55
N THR A 405 -34.52 -23.60 -14.62
CA THR A 405 -34.38 -24.76 -13.72
C THR A 405 -34.25 -24.31 -12.26
N LEU A 406 -33.48 -23.24 -11.99
CA LEU A 406 -33.31 -22.67 -10.65
C LEU A 406 -34.53 -21.94 -10.11
N MET A 407 -35.44 -21.55 -11.00
CA MET A 407 -36.68 -20.84 -10.71
C MET A 407 -37.87 -21.79 -10.56
N GLN A 408 -37.80 -23.01 -11.11
CA GLN A 408 -38.79 -24.05 -10.86
C GLN A 408 -38.88 -24.38 -9.36
N GLY A 409 -40.10 -24.30 -8.81
CA GLY A 409 -40.40 -24.58 -7.41
C GLY A 409 -40.22 -23.40 -6.44
N LYS A 410 -39.75 -22.22 -6.87
CA LYS A 410 -39.66 -21.03 -5.99
C LYS A 410 -40.94 -20.20 -6.09
N ALA A 411 -41.69 -20.14 -4.99
CA ALA A 411 -43.05 -19.57 -4.90
C ALA A 411 -43.19 -18.07 -5.26
N LYS A 412 -42.10 -17.31 -5.46
CA LYS A 412 -42.13 -15.87 -5.82
C LYS A 412 -40.95 -15.47 -6.73
N PRO A 413 -41.02 -15.75 -8.05
CA PRO A 413 -39.93 -15.46 -8.99
C PRO A 413 -39.65 -13.94 -9.15
N LEU A 414 -40.68 -13.09 -9.01
CA LEU A 414 -40.56 -11.63 -9.16
C LEU A 414 -39.72 -10.94 -8.08
N GLN A 415 -39.48 -11.57 -6.92
CA GLN A 415 -38.61 -11.00 -5.87
C GLN A 415 -37.12 -11.27 -6.09
N LEU A 416 -36.75 -12.19 -7.00
CA LEU A 416 -35.36 -12.58 -7.28
C LEU A 416 -34.73 -11.80 -8.45
N LEU A 417 -35.55 -11.20 -9.32
CA LEU A 417 -35.10 -10.34 -10.42
C LEU A 417 -34.32 -9.09 -9.97
N ARG A 418 -34.33 -8.77 -8.67
CA ARG A 418 -33.63 -7.60 -8.11
C ARG A 418 -32.23 -7.89 -7.55
N VAL A 419 -31.69 -9.10 -7.71
CA VAL A 419 -30.54 -9.54 -6.91
C VAL A 419 -29.43 -10.18 -7.76
N GLY A 420 -28.83 -9.41 -8.66
CA GLY A 420 -27.77 -9.87 -9.57
C GLY A 420 -26.60 -10.62 -8.90
N GLN A 421 -26.17 -10.22 -7.69
CA GLN A 421 -25.11 -10.93 -6.97
C GLN A 421 -25.57 -12.21 -6.24
N SER A 422 -26.83 -12.31 -5.83
CA SER A 422 -27.33 -13.53 -5.17
C SER A 422 -27.78 -14.60 -6.17
N LEU A 423 -28.19 -14.16 -7.37
CA LEU A 423 -28.60 -15.05 -8.44
C LEU A 423 -27.38 -15.77 -9.02
N PHE A 424 -26.28 -15.04 -9.22
CA PHE A 424 -24.98 -15.64 -9.59
C PHE A 424 -24.55 -16.69 -8.57
N ARG A 425 -24.50 -16.36 -7.27
CA ARG A 425 -24.13 -17.31 -6.20
C ARG A 425 -25.02 -18.56 -6.18
N ARG A 426 -26.32 -18.41 -6.41
CA ARG A 426 -27.26 -19.55 -6.45
C ARG A 426 -27.10 -20.40 -7.70
N ILE A 427 -26.74 -19.79 -8.84
CA ILE A 427 -26.34 -20.51 -10.05
C ILE A 427 -25.07 -21.33 -9.76
N THR A 428 -24.10 -20.73 -9.08
CA THR A 428 -22.85 -21.40 -8.68
C THR A 428 -23.13 -22.63 -7.81
N GLU A 429 -23.92 -22.44 -6.74
CA GLU A 429 -24.26 -23.50 -5.79
C GLU A 429 -25.06 -24.65 -6.45
N ALA A 430 -25.93 -24.35 -7.42
CA ALA A 430 -26.69 -25.38 -8.13
C ALA A 430 -25.88 -26.12 -9.19
N ALA A 431 -24.96 -25.45 -9.87
CA ALA A 431 -24.04 -26.10 -10.80
C ALA A 431 -23.11 -27.11 -10.08
N GLU A 432 -22.68 -26.79 -8.85
CA GLU A 432 -21.92 -27.70 -7.98
C GLU A 432 -22.76 -28.91 -7.51
N ALA A 433 -24.03 -28.69 -7.17
CA ALA A 433 -24.94 -29.76 -6.76
C ALA A 433 -25.19 -30.76 -7.91
N GLN A 434 -25.44 -30.28 -9.14
CA GLN A 434 -25.62 -31.16 -10.31
C GLN A 434 -24.36 -31.98 -10.64
N LEU A 435 -23.18 -31.39 -10.46
CA LEU A 435 -21.91 -32.10 -10.62
C LEU A 435 -21.75 -33.24 -9.61
N SER A 436 -22.14 -32.98 -8.36
CA SER A 436 -22.08 -33.96 -7.26
C SER A 436 -23.02 -35.15 -7.49
N GLU A 437 -24.19 -34.92 -8.10
CA GLU A 437 -25.16 -35.97 -8.43
C GLU A 437 -24.79 -36.76 -9.69
N SER A 438 -23.99 -36.21 -10.59
CA SER A 438 -23.57 -36.87 -11.84
C SER A 438 -22.43 -37.89 -11.68
N HIS A 439 -21.80 -37.97 -10.50
CA HIS A 439 -20.73 -38.93 -10.18
C HIS A 439 -20.94 -39.73 -8.87
N PRO A 440 -22.00 -40.55 -8.75
CA PRO A 440 -22.21 -41.38 -7.57
C PRO A 440 -21.32 -42.65 -7.52
N GLY A 441 -20.44 -42.87 -8.51
CA GLY A 441 -19.76 -44.16 -8.71
C GLY A 441 -18.25 -44.25 -8.39
N SER A 442 -17.55 -43.15 -8.09
CA SER A 442 -16.07 -43.17 -8.05
C SER A 442 -15.44 -43.19 -6.65
N ALA A 443 -16.21 -43.02 -5.57
CA ALA A 443 -15.66 -42.93 -4.22
C ALA A 443 -15.48 -44.30 -3.51
N ALA A 444 -16.09 -45.37 -4.00
CA ALA A 444 -16.09 -46.68 -3.33
C ALA A 444 -14.92 -47.62 -3.71
N THR A 445 -14.04 -47.25 -4.65
CA THR A 445 -12.94 -48.12 -5.12
C THR A 445 -11.53 -47.61 -4.79
N ALA A 446 -11.38 -46.48 -4.09
CA ALA A 446 -10.07 -45.94 -3.71
C ALA A 446 -9.48 -46.52 -2.42
N GLU A 447 -10.26 -47.24 -1.59
CA GLU A 447 -9.76 -47.81 -0.32
C GLU A 447 -9.16 -49.23 -0.43
N SER A 448 -9.13 -49.87 -1.61
CA SER A 448 -8.71 -51.28 -1.76
C SER A 448 -7.39 -51.51 -2.50
N LYS A 449 -6.54 -50.48 -2.68
CA LYS A 449 -5.27 -50.62 -3.42
C LYS A 449 -4.05 -49.96 -2.76
N VAL A 450 -3.98 -49.97 -1.43
CA VAL A 450 -2.76 -49.64 -0.67
C VAL A 450 -2.38 -50.82 0.24
N SER A 451 -2.17 -51.98 -0.36
CA SER A 451 -1.47 -53.11 0.28
C SER A 451 -0.93 -54.04 -0.80
N LEU A 452 0.29 -53.76 -1.26
CA LEU A 452 1.24 -54.68 -1.91
C LEU A 452 2.16 -53.83 -2.79
N LEU A 453 3.32 -53.46 -2.24
CA LEU A 453 4.62 -53.43 -2.91
C LEU A 453 5.66 -53.10 -1.83
N SER A 454 5.94 -54.12 -1.01
CA SER A 454 7.21 -54.29 -0.31
C SER A 454 8.00 -55.26 -1.16
N GLY A 455 9.16 -54.83 -1.65
CA GLY A 455 10.06 -55.59 -2.50
C GLY A 455 11.38 -54.87 -2.62
N ASP A 456 12.37 -55.41 -1.92
CA ASP A 456 13.74 -54.94 -1.77
C ASP A 456 14.59 -54.95 -3.05
N ALA A 457 15.74 -54.27 -2.92
CA ALA A 457 17.06 -54.58 -3.51
C ALA A 457 17.54 -53.79 -4.74
N SER A 458 18.34 -52.77 -4.41
CA SER A 458 19.75 -52.56 -4.81
C SER A 458 20.26 -52.76 -6.26
N ASN A 459 21.04 -51.73 -6.65
CA ASN A 459 22.30 -51.74 -7.41
C ASN A 459 22.36 -51.47 -8.92
N SER A 460 23.42 -50.72 -9.28
CA SER A 460 24.08 -50.52 -10.61
C SER A 460 23.53 -49.40 -11.51
N LYS A 461 24.14 -48.19 -11.53
CA LYS A 461 25.31 -47.71 -12.32
C LYS A 461 25.07 -47.48 -13.83
N ASP A 462 25.34 -46.22 -14.20
CA ASP A 462 25.88 -45.66 -15.47
C ASP A 462 25.24 -46.02 -16.81
N THR A 463 24.55 -45.06 -17.45
CA THR A 463 24.81 -44.68 -18.86
C THR A 463 24.30 -43.27 -19.19
N VAL A 464 25.02 -42.61 -20.10
CA VAL A 464 25.03 -41.19 -20.45
C VAL A 464 24.63 -41.03 -21.94
N ILE A 465 23.78 -40.02 -22.22
CA ILE A 465 23.56 -39.22 -23.46
C ILE A 465 22.93 -39.85 -24.73
N ASP A 466 21.77 -39.29 -25.16
CA ASP A 466 21.47 -38.60 -26.46
C ASP A 466 19.99 -38.14 -26.46
N ILE A 467 19.63 -36.85 -26.36
CA ILE A 467 19.46 -35.77 -27.38
C ILE A 467 18.28 -35.95 -28.40
N LEU A 468 17.15 -35.30 -28.07
CA LEU A 468 16.09 -34.61 -28.88
C LEU A 468 15.23 -35.39 -29.94
N PRO A 469 14.10 -34.83 -30.46
CA PRO A 469 13.06 -33.97 -29.86
C PRO A 469 11.60 -34.30 -30.30
N GLY A 470 10.60 -33.66 -29.67
CA GLY A 470 9.37 -33.27 -30.38
C GLY A 470 8.04 -33.49 -29.66
N ALA A 471 7.47 -32.43 -29.11
CA ALA A 471 6.01 -32.25 -29.02
C ALA A 471 5.69 -30.76 -28.85
N VAL A 472 5.51 -30.09 -29.98
CA VAL A 472 4.94 -28.74 -30.09
C VAL A 472 3.45 -28.86 -29.82
N VAL A 473 2.97 -28.29 -28.70
CA VAL A 473 1.54 -28.06 -28.48
C VAL A 473 1.13 -26.82 -29.24
N GLN A 474 0.22 -27.04 -30.19
CA GLN A 474 -0.30 -26.11 -31.16
C GLN A 474 -1.22 -25.09 -30.46
N GLN A 475 -0.77 -23.85 -30.34
CA GLN A 475 -1.58 -22.73 -29.85
C GLN A 475 -2.40 -22.17 -31.03
N GLN A 476 -3.71 -22.40 -31.01
CA GLN A 476 -4.64 -21.87 -32.00
C GLN A 476 -4.69 -20.33 -31.91
N GLN A 477 -4.39 -19.66 -33.02
CA GLN A 477 -4.67 -18.24 -33.25
C GLN A 477 -6.17 -18.01 -33.52
N PRO A 478 -6.77 -16.91 -33.03
CA PRO A 478 -8.06 -16.47 -33.51
C PRO A 478 -7.94 -15.78 -34.88
N LYS A 479 -8.88 -16.13 -35.76
CA LYS A 479 -9.06 -15.63 -37.14
C LYS A 479 -9.25 -14.11 -37.20
N HIS A 480 -8.51 -13.45 -38.09
CA HIS A 480 -8.76 -12.09 -38.55
C HIS A 480 -9.99 -12.02 -39.47
N GLY A 481 -10.86 -11.03 -39.23
CA GLY A 481 -11.86 -10.51 -40.18
C GLY A 481 -11.35 -9.24 -40.89
N PRO A 482 -11.97 -8.84 -42.01
CA PRO A 482 -11.26 -8.19 -43.12
C PRO A 482 -11.09 -6.67 -43.00
N LEU A 483 -9.99 -6.22 -43.60
CA LEU A 483 -9.67 -4.84 -43.99
C LEU A 483 -10.80 -4.23 -44.85
N VAL A 484 -11.15 -2.99 -44.56
CA VAL A 484 -11.80 -2.08 -45.50
C VAL A 484 -10.78 -1.01 -45.89
N ASP A 485 -10.45 -1.00 -47.18
CA ASP A 485 -9.68 0.05 -47.84
C ASP A 485 -10.51 1.33 -47.94
N VAL A 486 -9.94 2.47 -47.52
CA VAL A 486 -10.26 3.79 -48.09
C VAL A 486 -8.94 4.53 -48.27
N ALA A 487 -8.48 4.56 -49.52
CA ALA A 487 -7.45 5.46 -50.00
C ALA A 487 -8.10 6.69 -50.66
N GLU A 488 -7.27 7.71 -50.83
CA GLU A 488 -7.46 8.98 -51.56
C GLU A 488 -8.16 10.13 -50.82
N SER A 489 -7.77 11.39 -50.97
CA SER A 489 -6.55 12.08 -51.46
C SER A 489 -6.81 13.60 -51.29
N SER A 490 -5.82 14.42 -51.63
CA SER A 490 -5.80 15.90 -51.74
C SER A 490 -5.59 16.68 -50.42
N SER A 491 -4.43 17.29 -50.17
CA SER A 491 -3.74 18.40 -50.85
C SER A 491 -4.55 19.69 -50.86
N ILE A 492 -4.05 20.73 -50.18
CA ILE A 492 -4.16 22.15 -50.56
C ILE A 492 -3.07 22.96 -49.81
N ALA A 493 -2.18 23.50 -50.64
CA ALA A 493 -1.45 24.77 -50.63
C ALA A 493 -1.09 25.52 -49.33
N SER A 494 0.22 25.82 -49.29
CA SER A 494 0.88 26.99 -48.72
C SER A 494 0.24 28.33 -49.13
N ALA A 495 0.21 29.28 -48.21
CA ALA A 495 0.26 30.71 -48.53
C ALA A 495 0.88 31.51 -47.37
N SER A 496 2.03 32.13 -47.68
CA SER A 496 2.65 33.25 -46.99
C SER A 496 1.93 34.56 -47.29
N HIS A 497 1.73 35.47 -46.31
CA HIS A 497 2.10 36.90 -46.41
C HIS A 497 1.72 37.77 -45.19
N MET A 498 2.69 38.60 -44.79
CA MET A 498 2.64 40.03 -44.41
C MET A 498 1.64 40.57 -43.36
N GLY A 499 2.20 41.22 -42.32
CA GLY A 499 2.03 42.69 -42.17
C GLY A 499 1.43 43.24 -40.86
N GLY A 500 2.14 44.21 -40.26
CA GLY A 500 1.60 45.34 -39.48
C GLY A 500 1.50 45.14 -37.95
N GLN A 501 2.42 45.65 -37.13
CA GLN A 501 2.57 47.03 -36.60
C GLN A 501 1.46 47.56 -35.65
N HIS A 502 1.89 47.71 -34.38
CA HIS A 502 1.71 48.86 -33.47
C HIS A 502 0.37 49.12 -32.73
N PRO A 503 0.41 49.88 -31.60
CA PRO A 503 -0.31 49.57 -30.36
C PRO A 503 -1.36 50.63 -29.99
N HIS A 504 -2.24 50.31 -29.05
CA HIS A 504 -3.06 51.33 -28.40
C HIS A 504 -2.92 51.30 -26.88
N HIS A 505 -2.34 52.39 -26.38
CA HIS A 505 -2.61 52.96 -25.07
C HIS A 505 -4.12 53.21 -24.91
N HIS A 506 -4.69 52.86 -23.76
CA HIS A 506 -5.78 53.63 -23.19
C HIS A 506 -5.69 53.63 -21.65
N THR A 507 -5.54 54.84 -21.13
CA THR A 507 -5.76 55.28 -19.76
C THR A 507 -7.25 55.35 -19.45
N SER A 508 -7.64 55.01 -18.22
CA SER A 508 -8.74 55.69 -17.53
C SER A 508 -8.72 55.32 -16.04
N ASP A 509 -8.53 56.37 -15.23
CA ASP A 509 -8.79 56.46 -13.81
C ASP A 509 -10.29 56.42 -13.49
N GLU A 510 -10.57 56.14 -12.20
CA GLU A 510 -11.70 56.58 -11.38
C GLU A 510 -13.16 56.44 -11.89
N GLU A 511 -13.98 55.66 -11.18
CA GLU A 511 -15.08 56.25 -10.41
C GLU A 511 -15.73 55.28 -9.42
N SER A 512 -16.27 55.88 -8.37
CA SER A 512 -16.84 55.31 -7.15
C SER A 512 -18.34 55.02 -7.33
N GLY A 513 -18.89 54.05 -6.59
CA GLY A 513 -20.35 53.84 -6.58
C GLY A 513 -20.90 52.73 -5.68
N LEU A 514 -21.13 53.07 -4.40
CA LEU A 514 -22.36 52.81 -3.61
C LEU A 514 -23.06 51.41 -3.62
N ILE A 515 -22.84 50.69 -2.50
CA ILE A 515 -23.79 50.02 -1.53
C ILE A 515 -25.31 50.12 -1.87
N PRO A 516 -26.15 49.05 -1.72
CA PRO A 516 -26.66 48.69 -0.38
C PRO A 516 -27.01 47.23 -0.02
N ALA A 517 -26.57 46.87 1.20
CA ALA A 517 -27.35 46.39 2.36
C ALA A 517 -28.14 45.06 2.35
N LEU A 518 -28.39 44.61 3.60
CA LEU A 518 -29.19 43.48 4.12
C LEU A 518 -28.34 42.20 4.35
N TYR A 519 -28.28 41.58 5.53
CA TYR A 519 -29.14 41.63 6.71
C TYR A 519 -28.32 41.16 7.94
N ASN A 520 -28.41 41.92 9.03
CA ASN A 520 -27.87 41.62 10.35
C ASN A 520 -29.05 41.20 11.25
N ARG A 521 -28.91 40.15 12.07
CA ARG A 521 -29.77 39.99 13.24
C ARG A 521 -29.01 39.31 14.38
N SER A 522 -28.58 40.15 15.31
CA SER A 522 -28.17 39.87 16.68
C SER A 522 -29.37 39.91 17.63
N SER A 523 -29.24 39.22 18.77
CA SER A 523 -29.68 39.57 20.15
C SER A 523 -29.73 38.25 20.95
N GLN A 524 -28.93 38.00 21.99
CA GLN A 524 -28.81 38.62 23.33
C GLN A 524 -30.05 38.55 24.22
N ASP A 525 -29.87 37.76 25.29
CA ASP A 525 -30.24 37.90 26.71
C ASP A 525 -31.70 37.79 27.19
N ALA A 526 -31.92 36.85 28.12
CA ALA A 526 -32.86 36.96 29.24
C ALA A 526 -32.50 35.98 30.39
N GLU A 527 -32.47 36.49 31.62
CA GLU A 527 -32.17 35.80 32.88
C GLU A 527 -33.39 35.11 33.54
N SER A 528 -33.19 33.87 34.03
CA SER A 528 -33.70 33.20 35.28
C SER A 528 -35.23 33.01 35.56
N PRO A 529 -35.66 32.17 36.55
CA PRO A 529 -35.08 30.96 37.17
C PRO A 529 -36.07 29.76 37.24
N THR A 530 -35.69 28.71 37.96
CA THR A 530 -36.47 27.58 38.55
C THR A 530 -36.66 26.23 37.83
N GLU A 531 -36.49 25.19 38.65
CA GLU A 531 -36.88 23.77 38.54
C GLU A 531 -35.99 22.74 37.80
N ALA A 532 -35.06 22.20 38.60
CA ALA A 532 -34.68 20.80 38.74
C ALA A 532 -35.37 19.74 37.85
N VAL A 533 -34.58 19.07 36.99
CA VAL A 533 -34.57 17.60 36.90
C VAL A 533 -33.14 17.13 36.55
N ALA A 534 -32.49 16.47 37.51
CA ALA A 534 -31.21 15.82 37.32
C ALA A 534 -31.37 14.52 36.51
N LEU A 535 -31.04 14.55 35.21
CA LEU A 535 -30.78 13.33 34.43
C LEU A 535 -29.31 12.92 34.67
N ARG A 536 -29.12 12.04 35.65
CA ARG A 536 -27.88 11.27 35.83
C ARG A 536 -27.60 10.48 34.55
N ALA A 537 -26.54 10.85 33.84
CA ALA A 537 -25.89 9.98 32.88
C ALA A 537 -25.35 8.76 33.65
N GLY A 538 -26.04 7.63 33.51
CA GLY A 538 -25.60 6.36 34.09
C GLY A 538 -24.28 5.90 33.45
N PRO A 539 -23.43 5.17 34.19
CA PRO A 539 -22.14 4.70 33.70
C PRO A 539 -22.35 3.76 32.52
N SER A 540 -21.67 4.05 31.41
CA SER A 540 -21.57 3.19 30.23
C SER A 540 -20.91 1.87 30.61
N HIS A 541 -21.72 0.85 30.92
CA HIS A 541 -21.26 -0.51 31.17
C HIS A 541 -20.68 -1.12 29.89
N SER A 542 -19.34 -1.15 29.85
CA SER A 542 -18.58 -2.09 29.00
C SER A 542 -19.13 -3.50 29.22
N LEU A 543 -19.45 -4.20 28.12
CA LEU A 543 -19.86 -5.61 28.10
C LEU A 543 -18.70 -6.48 28.60
N ARG A 544 -18.49 -6.56 29.92
CA ARG A 544 -17.67 -7.60 30.52
C ARG A 544 -18.45 -8.93 30.40
N PRO A 545 -17.86 -9.98 29.83
CA PRO A 545 -18.46 -11.30 29.84
C PRO A 545 -18.23 -11.92 31.23
N SER A 546 -19.01 -11.51 32.22
CA SER A 546 -18.97 -12.15 33.55
C SER A 546 -19.95 -13.32 33.69
N THR A 547 -20.64 -13.67 32.61
CA THR A 547 -21.63 -14.76 32.60
C THR A 547 -21.35 -15.66 31.40
N ALA A 548 -21.37 -16.97 31.65
CA ALA A 548 -21.16 -17.98 30.62
C ALA A 548 -22.14 -17.76 29.45
N PRO A 549 -21.71 -18.06 28.22
CA PRO A 549 -22.60 -18.03 27.06
C PRO A 549 -23.73 -19.02 27.31
N THR A 550 -24.95 -18.51 27.37
CA THR A 550 -26.11 -19.27 27.85
C THR A 550 -27.29 -19.14 26.91
N CYS A 551 -27.17 -18.39 25.79
CA CYS A 551 -28.25 -18.28 24.84
C CYS A 551 -27.84 -18.49 23.38
N VAL A 552 -28.84 -18.86 22.60
CA VAL A 552 -28.79 -19.09 21.16
C VAL A 552 -29.95 -18.33 20.51
N PHE A 553 -29.73 -17.80 19.30
CA PHE A 553 -30.78 -17.24 18.46
C PHE A 553 -31.43 -18.35 17.62
N LEU A 554 -32.74 -18.53 17.73
CA LEU A 554 -33.45 -19.69 17.19
C LEU A 554 -33.40 -19.75 15.65
N GLU A 555 -33.38 -18.60 14.99
CA GLU A 555 -33.50 -18.51 13.52
C GLU A 555 -32.21 -18.86 12.80
N CYS A 556 -31.07 -18.68 13.47
CA CYS A 556 -29.75 -18.84 12.86
C CYS A 556 -28.82 -19.80 13.62
N GLY A 557 -29.21 -20.28 14.80
CA GLY A 557 -28.42 -21.20 15.62
C GLY A 557 -27.14 -20.61 16.21
N HIS A 558 -26.84 -19.34 15.98
CA HIS A 558 -25.66 -18.70 16.56
C HIS A 558 -25.87 -18.43 18.06
N GLY A 559 -24.92 -18.87 18.87
CA GLY A 559 -24.86 -18.65 20.32
C GLY A 559 -23.61 -17.88 20.75
N GLY A 560 -23.04 -18.24 21.90
CA GLY A 560 -21.79 -17.65 22.39
C GLY A 560 -21.95 -16.31 23.12
N ILE A 561 -23.19 -15.95 23.45
CA ILE A 561 -23.52 -14.74 24.23
C ILE A 561 -24.37 -15.11 25.45
N CYS A 562 -24.34 -14.27 26.50
CA CYS A 562 -25.21 -14.48 27.66
C CYS A 562 -26.62 -13.94 27.39
N ARG A 563 -27.62 -14.46 28.13
CA ARG A 563 -29.05 -14.06 27.97
C ARG A 563 -29.26 -12.54 28.02
N SER A 564 -28.54 -11.83 28.90
CA SER A 564 -28.63 -10.37 28.99
C SER A 564 -28.16 -9.68 27.70
N CYS A 565 -27.05 -10.13 27.11
CA CYS A 565 -26.54 -9.60 25.85
C CYS A 565 -27.48 -9.93 24.68
N GLY A 566 -28.01 -11.15 24.64
CA GLY A 566 -29.04 -11.55 23.67
C GLY A 566 -30.24 -10.62 23.74
N ASN A 567 -30.82 -10.44 24.93
CA ASN A 567 -32.00 -9.58 25.13
C ASN A 567 -31.73 -8.12 24.72
N ARG A 568 -30.52 -7.60 24.90
CA ARG A 568 -30.17 -6.26 24.40
C ARG A 568 -30.15 -6.18 22.89
N LEU A 569 -29.64 -7.20 22.21
CA LEU A 569 -29.64 -7.30 20.75
C LEU A 569 -31.05 -7.44 20.20
N PHE A 570 -31.92 -8.18 20.89
CA PHE A 570 -33.33 -8.31 20.52
C PHE A 570 -34.17 -7.08 20.86
N ALA A 571 -33.85 -6.31 21.90
CA ALA A 571 -34.61 -5.10 22.24
C ALA A 571 -34.21 -3.87 21.41
N ARG A 572 -32.99 -3.84 20.86
CA ARG A 572 -32.49 -2.67 20.11
C ARG A 572 -32.50 -2.93 18.61
N PRO A 573 -33.09 -2.04 17.79
CA PRO A 573 -32.91 -2.06 16.35
C PRO A 573 -31.42 -2.10 16.00
N PRO A 574 -30.99 -2.93 15.03
CA PRO A 574 -31.82 -3.56 13.99
C PRO A 574 -32.43 -4.93 14.34
N HIS A 575 -32.29 -5.43 15.58
CA HIS A 575 -32.74 -6.78 15.97
C HIS A 575 -32.04 -7.90 15.17
N GLU A 576 -30.75 -7.75 14.90
CA GLU A 576 -29.99 -8.68 14.04
C GLU A 576 -28.92 -9.42 14.84
N CYS A 577 -28.70 -10.69 14.47
CA CYS A 577 -27.59 -11.49 14.98
C CYS A 577 -26.26 -10.83 14.59
N PRO A 578 -25.31 -10.60 15.51
CA PRO A 578 -24.04 -9.97 15.20
C PRO A 578 -23.13 -10.82 14.29
N THR A 579 -23.38 -12.13 14.21
CA THR A 579 -22.60 -13.07 13.41
C THR A 579 -23.09 -13.12 11.97
N CYS A 580 -24.38 -13.37 11.74
CA CYS A 580 -24.93 -13.58 10.40
C CYS A 580 -25.88 -12.47 9.90
N ARG A 581 -26.19 -11.47 10.74
CA ARG A 581 -27.16 -10.38 10.46
C ARG A 581 -28.59 -10.82 10.17
N GLN A 582 -28.95 -12.07 10.45
CA GLN A 582 -30.33 -12.53 10.38
C GLN A 582 -31.15 -11.88 11.50
N LYS A 583 -32.40 -11.48 11.20
CA LYS A 583 -33.32 -10.94 12.21
C LYS A 583 -33.57 -11.97 13.31
N ILE A 584 -33.43 -11.53 14.55
CA ILE A 584 -33.70 -12.30 15.76
C ILE A 584 -35.19 -12.18 16.03
N ALA A 585 -35.93 -13.29 15.94
CA ALA A 585 -37.33 -13.34 16.34
C ALA A 585 -37.50 -13.94 17.74
N GLN A 586 -36.58 -14.81 18.16
CA GLN A 586 -36.61 -15.48 19.46
C GLN A 586 -35.20 -15.75 20.01
N ILE A 587 -35.05 -15.51 21.32
CA ILE A 587 -33.84 -15.85 22.07
C ILE A 587 -34.17 -16.98 23.02
N VAL A 588 -33.31 -17.98 23.04
CA VAL A 588 -33.50 -19.17 23.86
C VAL A 588 -32.34 -19.31 24.84
N GLN A 589 -32.64 -19.54 26.12
CA GLN A 589 -31.61 -19.86 27.12
C GLN A 589 -31.42 -21.37 27.20
N LEU A 590 -30.17 -21.82 27.10
CA LEU A 590 -29.79 -23.21 27.31
C LEU A 590 -29.71 -23.49 28.81
N GLU A 591 -30.23 -24.65 29.24
CA GLU A 591 -30.19 -25.06 30.64
C GLU A 591 -28.77 -25.45 31.09
N GLN A 592 -28.01 -26.10 30.21
CA GLN A 592 -26.62 -26.49 30.44
C GLN A 592 -25.84 -26.44 29.12
N LEU A 593 -24.55 -26.11 29.14
CA LEU A 593 -23.71 -26.17 27.94
C LEU A 593 -23.32 -27.63 27.66
N GLY A 594 -23.84 -28.19 26.57
CA GLY A 594 -23.41 -29.50 26.05
C GLY A 594 -22.19 -29.38 25.12
N SER A 595 -21.60 -30.53 24.80
CA SER A 595 -20.58 -30.64 23.76
C SER A 595 -21.20 -30.42 22.37
N ILE A 596 -20.35 -30.19 21.36
CA ILE A 596 -20.83 -30.06 19.97
C ILE A 596 -21.52 -31.38 19.57
N GLY A 597 -22.79 -31.29 19.16
CA GLY A 597 -23.61 -32.43 18.78
C GLY A 597 -24.63 -32.88 19.84
N ASP A 598 -24.54 -32.37 21.08
CA ASP A 598 -25.48 -32.72 22.14
C ASP A 598 -26.83 -32.03 21.96
N VAL A 599 -27.91 -32.78 22.20
CA VAL A 599 -29.26 -32.21 22.31
C VAL A 599 -29.41 -31.60 23.70
N VAL A 600 -29.51 -30.27 23.75
CA VAL A 600 -29.55 -29.51 25.00
C VAL A 600 -30.97 -29.03 25.29
N ALA A 601 -31.43 -29.22 26.53
CA ALA A 601 -32.71 -28.70 26.99
C ALA A 601 -32.74 -27.17 27.01
N VAL A 602 -33.86 -26.63 26.57
CA VAL A 602 -34.14 -25.21 26.56
C VAL A 602 -34.86 -24.82 27.84
N LYS A 603 -34.32 -23.82 28.55
CA LYS A 603 -34.97 -23.23 29.70
C LYS A 603 -36.09 -22.30 29.22
N GLN A 604 -37.34 -22.75 29.33
CA GLN A 604 -38.55 -21.97 29.02
C GLN A 604 -38.63 -20.70 29.88
#